data_AF-A0A8B3L8I6-F1
#
_entry.id   AF-A0A8B3L8I6-F1
#
_cell.length_a   1.000
_cell.length_b   1.000
_cell.length_c   1.000
_cell.angle_alpha   90.00
_cell.angle_beta   90.00
_cell.angle_gamma   90.00
#
_symmetry.space_group_name_H-M   'P 1'
#
loop_
_entity.id
_entity.type
_entity.pdbx_description
1 polymer ?
#
loop_
_entity_poly.entity_id
_entity_poly.type
_entity_poly.pdbx_seq_one_letter_code
_entity_poly.pdbx_strand_id
1 'polypeptide(L)'
;MTSCPTIRFDIFIAGDLDQAKQVCREYCFDVGLCVTIEPVTYIYTGGEEAGVRIGLINYPRFPSDEATLLENAVKLAVQLMNRLSQHSYSIVGLEKTHWFSRRERAA
;
A
#
# COMPACT_ATOMS: atom_id res chain seq x y z
N MET A 1 21.41 19.80 -5.11
CA MET A 1 20.64 18.86 -4.26
C MET A 1 19.20 19.36 -4.24
N THR A 2 18.25 18.51 -4.60
CA THR A 2 16.81 18.80 -4.50
C THR A 2 16.24 18.04 -3.30
N SER A 3 15.35 18.70 -2.56
CA SER A 3 14.70 18.14 -1.37
C SER A 3 13.22 18.46 -1.37
N CYS A 4 12.43 17.63 -0.69
CA CYS A 4 11.01 17.85 -0.42
C CYS A 4 10.71 17.46 1.03
N PRO A 5 9.55 17.86 1.59
CA PRO A 5 9.12 17.37 2.90
C PRO A 5 9.03 15.84 2.92
N THR A 6 9.41 15.23 4.04
CA THR A 6 9.25 13.80 4.25
C THR A 6 7.77 13.46 4.36
N ILE A 7 7.28 12.69 3.41
CA ILE A 7 5.96 12.07 3.46
C ILE A 7 6.18 10.60 3.09
N ARG A 8 5.58 9.69 3.87
CA ARG A 8 5.72 8.26 3.68
C ARG A 8 4.42 7.54 4.04
N PHE A 9 4.06 6.58 3.20
CA PHE A 9 3.02 5.61 3.48
C PHE A 9 3.50 4.19 3.18
N ASP A 10 3.11 3.23 4.00
CA ASP A 10 3.33 1.80 3.76
C ASP A 10 1.97 1.08 3.74
N ILE A 11 1.68 0.37 2.64
CA ILE A 11 0.49 -0.49 2.52
C ILE A 11 0.88 -1.90 2.96
N PHE A 12 0.07 -2.50 3.82
CA PHE A 12 0.21 -3.87 4.29
C PHE A 12 -1.02 -4.68 3.85
N ILE A 13 -0.78 -5.72 3.05
CA ILE A 13 -1.84 -6.60 2.55
C ILE A 13 -1.31 -8.02 2.36
N ALA A 14 -2.16 -9.02 2.61
CA ALA A 14 -1.87 -10.42 2.29
C ALA A 14 -2.01 -10.68 0.78
N GLY A 15 -1.47 -11.81 0.32
CA GLY A 15 -1.61 -12.28 -1.06
C GLY A 15 -0.30 -12.48 -1.80
N ASP A 16 -0.43 -12.91 -3.06
CA ASP A 16 0.69 -13.31 -3.91
C ASP A 16 1.57 -12.12 -4.34
N LEU A 17 2.89 -12.30 -4.22
CA LEU A 17 3.88 -11.27 -4.53
C LEU A 17 3.88 -10.89 -6.01
N ASP A 18 3.80 -11.86 -6.92
CA ASP A 18 3.94 -11.59 -8.35
C ASP A 18 2.68 -10.95 -8.92
N GLN A 19 1.51 -11.34 -8.43
CA GLN A 19 0.26 -10.65 -8.69
C GLN A 19 0.29 -9.23 -8.16
N ALA A 20 0.78 -9.00 -6.93
CA ALA A 20 0.91 -7.66 -6.37
C ALA A 20 1.86 -6.77 -7.19
N LYS A 21 3.02 -7.30 -7.63
CA LYS A 21 3.93 -6.60 -8.56
C LYS A 21 3.20 -6.16 -9.82
N GLN A 22 2.37 -7.03 -10.39
CA GLN A 22 1.64 -6.71 -11.61
C GLN A 22 0.63 -5.57 -11.39
N VAL A 23 -0.12 -5.58 -10.28
CA VAL A 23 -1.02 -4.48 -9.91
C VAL A 23 -0.25 -3.17 -9.73
N CYS A 24 0.89 -3.21 -9.04
CA CYS A 24 1.73 -2.02 -8.85
C CYS A 24 2.26 -1.46 -10.19
N ARG A 25 2.65 -2.32 -11.15
CA ARG A 25 3.11 -1.89 -12.47
C ARG A 25 2.00 -1.17 -13.24
N GLU A 26 0.82 -1.78 -13.31
CA GLU A 26 -0.37 -1.22 -13.96
C GLU A 26 -0.70 0.15 -13.37
N TYR A 27 -0.83 0.23 -12.04
CA TYR A 27 -1.13 1.49 -11.36
C TYR A 27 -0.06 2.57 -11.60
N CYS A 28 1.23 2.23 -11.42
CA CYS A 28 2.31 3.20 -11.60
C CYS A 28 2.40 3.74 -13.02
N PHE A 29 2.13 2.89 -14.02
CA PHE A 29 2.08 3.31 -15.43
C PHE A 29 0.95 4.31 -15.69
N ASP A 30 -0.23 4.06 -15.13
CA ASP A 30 -1.41 4.89 -15.37
C ASP A 30 -1.33 6.28 -14.70
N VAL A 31 -0.79 6.35 -13.48
CA VAL A 31 -0.80 7.61 -12.69
C VAL A 31 0.53 8.35 -12.64
N GLY A 32 1.61 7.75 -13.15
CA GLY A 32 2.96 8.32 -13.06
C GLY A 32 3.52 8.31 -11.63
N LEU A 33 3.53 7.14 -10.98
CA LEU A 33 4.00 6.94 -9.60
C LEU A 33 5.23 6.01 -9.56
N CYS A 34 5.93 5.99 -8.42
CA CYS A 34 6.92 4.96 -8.10
C CYS A 34 6.64 4.41 -6.69
N VAL A 35 6.66 3.08 -6.56
CA VAL A 35 6.45 2.39 -5.29
C VAL A 35 7.55 1.36 -5.05
N THR A 36 7.88 1.13 -3.78
CA THR A 36 8.69 -0.01 -3.34
C THR A 36 7.75 -1.19 -3.07
N ILE A 37 8.18 -2.42 -3.36
CA ILE A 37 7.45 -3.63 -3.00
C ILE A 37 8.40 -4.64 -2.35
N GLU A 38 8.00 -5.19 -1.20
CA GLU A 38 8.75 -6.21 -0.46
C GLU A 38 7.83 -7.37 -0.07
N PRO A 39 8.29 -8.63 -0.16
CA PRO A 39 7.56 -9.76 0.39
C PRO A 39 7.55 -9.68 1.92
N VAL A 40 6.43 -10.06 2.53
CA VAL A 40 6.30 -10.23 3.98
C VAL A 40 5.60 -11.54 4.31
N THR A 41 5.91 -12.08 5.50
CA THR A 41 5.18 -13.21 6.09
C THR A 41 4.51 -12.70 7.34
N TYR A 42 3.18 -12.77 7.39
CA TYR A 42 2.40 -12.49 8.58
C TYR A 42 2.35 -13.74 9.45
N ILE A 43 2.79 -13.63 10.70
CA ILE A 43 2.62 -14.66 11.72
C ILE A 43 1.58 -14.15 12.71
N TYR A 44 0.54 -14.93 12.96
CA TYR A 44 -0.52 -14.59 13.91
C TYR A 44 -0.97 -15.82 14.70
N THR A 45 -1.80 -15.60 15.72
CA THR A 45 -2.26 -16.70 16.59
C THR A 45 -2.96 -17.78 15.76
N GLY A 46 -2.33 -18.94 15.67
CA GLY A 46 -2.89 -20.11 14.99
C GLY A 46 -2.60 -20.19 13.49
N GLY A 47 -1.73 -19.34 12.92
CA GLY A 47 -1.41 -19.45 11.50
C GLY A 47 -0.34 -18.50 11.00
N GLU A 48 -0.08 -18.63 9.71
CA GLU A 48 0.78 -17.74 8.94
C GLU A 48 0.15 -17.45 7.58
N GLU A 49 0.49 -16.32 6.99
CA GLU A 49 0.01 -15.92 5.67
C GLU A 49 1.08 -15.13 4.92
N ALA A 50 1.23 -15.37 3.62
CA ALA A 50 2.10 -14.58 2.76
C ALA A 50 1.44 -13.23 2.41
N GLY A 51 2.27 -12.20 2.22
CA GLY A 51 1.79 -10.91 1.77
C GLY A 51 2.88 -10.01 1.25
N VAL A 52 2.53 -8.73 1.12
CA VAL A 52 3.43 -7.70 0.62
C VAL A 52 3.32 -6.41 1.43
N ARG A 53 4.45 -5.70 1.51
CA ARG A 53 4.51 -4.30 1.93
C ARG A 53 4.80 -3.43 0.71
N ILE A 54 4.00 -2.38 0.51
CA ILE A 54 4.19 -1.42 -0.57
C ILE A 54 4.52 -0.05 0.02
N GLY A 55 5.70 0.48 -0.29
CA GLY A 55 6.17 1.78 0.17
C GLY A 55 5.92 2.89 -0.83
N LEU A 56 5.36 4.00 -0.37
CA LEU A 56 5.21 5.26 -1.09
C LEU A 56 5.97 6.36 -0.34
N ILE A 57 6.75 7.17 -1.04
CA ILE A 57 7.46 8.33 -0.47
C ILE A 57 7.24 9.57 -1.33
N ASN A 58 7.43 10.75 -0.71
CA ASN A 58 7.57 11.99 -1.46
C ASN A 58 8.91 12.00 -2.21
N TYR A 59 8.88 11.75 -3.52
CA TYR A 59 10.08 11.76 -4.33
C TYR A 59 10.47 13.21 -4.68
N PRO A 60 11.68 13.71 -4.35
CA PRO A 60 12.09 15.08 -4.70
C PRO A 60 12.09 15.39 -6.20
N ARG A 61 12.13 14.34 -7.05
CA ARG A 61 12.01 14.46 -8.51
C ARG A 61 10.59 14.81 -8.96
N PHE A 62 9.57 14.39 -8.19
CA PHE A 62 8.15 14.57 -8.46
C PHE A 62 7.43 14.87 -7.14
N PRO A 63 7.68 16.06 -6.54
CA PRO A 63 7.17 16.37 -5.22
C PRO A 63 5.64 16.37 -5.21
N SER A 64 5.07 15.80 -4.16
CA SER A 64 3.65 15.72 -3.89
C SER A 64 3.35 16.20 -2.47
N ASP A 65 2.08 16.49 -2.20
CA ASP A 65 1.59 16.76 -0.85
C ASP A 65 1.08 15.47 -0.18
N GLU A 66 0.86 15.56 1.13
CA GLU A 66 0.48 14.40 1.95
C GLU A 66 -0.89 13.82 1.56
N ALA A 67 -1.85 14.69 1.25
CA ALA A 67 -3.20 14.25 0.89
C ALA A 67 -3.20 13.51 -0.45
N THR A 68 -2.48 14.05 -1.44
CA THR A 68 -2.32 13.42 -2.76
C THR A 68 -1.58 12.09 -2.68
N LEU A 69 -0.52 11.99 -1.86
CA LEU A 69 0.21 10.72 -1.69
C LEU A 69 -0.61 9.68 -0.92
N LEU A 70 -1.38 10.09 0.09
CA LEU A 70 -2.33 9.23 0.80
C LEU A 70 -3.45 8.73 -0.12
N GLU A 71 -4.01 9.61 -0.96
CA GLU A 71 -5.05 9.23 -1.92
C GLU A 71 -4.52 8.16 -2.91
N ASN A 72 -3.28 8.33 -3.38
CA ASN A 72 -2.62 7.31 -4.20
C ASN A 72 -2.42 5.98 -3.45
N ALA A 73 -2.00 6.04 -2.19
CA ALA A 73 -1.87 4.84 -1.35
C ALA A 73 -3.22 4.13 -1.21
N VAL A 74 -4.31 4.87 -0.98
CA VAL A 74 -5.67 4.32 -0.87
C VAL A 74 -6.12 3.68 -2.18
N LYS A 75 -6.00 4.39 -3.31
CA LYS A 75 -6.40 3.87 -4.63
C LYS A 75 -5.65 2.60 -4.99
N LEU A 76 -4.32 2.58 -4.80
CA LEU A 76 -3.51 1.40 -5.04
C LEU A 76 -3.91 0.25 -4.11
N ALA A 77 -4.11 0.51 -2.82
CA ALA A 77 -4.50 -0.52 -1.85
C ALA A 77 -5.88 -1.13 -2.17
N VAL A 78 -6.84 -0.33 -2.66
CA VAL A 78 -8.13 -0.85 -3.13
C VAL A 78 -7.96 -1.77 -4.34
N GLN A 79 -7.09 -1.42 -5.30
CA GLN A 79 -6.80 -2.29 -6.44
C GLN A 79 -6.13 -3.60 -6.01
N LEU A 80 -5.14 -3.52 -5.11
CA LEU A 80 -4.48 -4.69 -4.53
C LEU A 80 -5.50 -5.59 -3.83
N MET A 81 -6.35 -5.03 -2.98
CA MET A 81 -7.39 -5.78 -2.27
C MET A 81 -8.32 -6.53 -3.22
N ASN A 82 -8.76 -5.88 -4.30
CA ASN A 82 -9.57 -6.54 -5.33
C ASN A 82 -8.83 -7.67 -6.04
N ARG A 83 -7.60 -7.41 -6.49
CA ARG A 83 -6.87 -8.34 -7.37
C ARG A 83 -6.28 -9.51 -6.60
N LEU A 84 -5.84 -9.28 -5.37
CA LEU A 84 -5.35 -10.31 -4.45
C LEU A 84 -6.48 -11.04 -3.70
N SER A 85 -7.75 -10.70 -4.00
CA SER A 85 -8.95 -11.29 -3.38
C SER A 85 -8.96 -11.20 -1.84
N GLN A 86 -8.48 -10.07 -1.31
CA GLN A 86 -8.40 -9.84 0.13
C GLN A 86 -9.61 -9.07 0.65
N HIS A 87 -9.89 -9.22 1.95
CA HIS A 87 -10.98 -8.50 2.61
C HIS A 87 -10.56 -7.18 3.25
N SER A 88 -9.28 -7.04 3.57
CA SER A 88 -8.77 -5.90 4.33
C SER A 88 -7.31 -5.60 4.01
N TYR A 89 -6.90 -4.38 4.30
CA TYR A 89 -5.53 -3.91 4.24
C TYR A 89 -5.33 -2.78 5.26
N SER A 90 -4.07 -2.47 5.54
CA SER A 90 -3.70 -1.31 6.36
C SER A 90 -2.81 -0.36 5.56
N ILE A 91 -2.93 0.94 5.83
CA ILE A 91 -2.02 1.98 5.36
C ILE A 91 -1.44 2.66 6.58
N VAL A 92 -0.12 2.56 6.76
CA VAL A 92 0.62 3.19 7.84
C VAL A 92 1.26 4.46 7.31
N GLY A 93 0.85 5.62 7.83
CA GLY A 93 1.56 6.88 7.66
C GLY A 93 2.42 7.21 8.89
N LEU A 94 3.02 8.40 8.91
CA LEU A 94 3.86 8.84 10.02
C LEU A 94 3.09 8.97 11.35
N GLU A 95 1.87 9.49 11.29
CA GLU A 95 1.07 9.81 12.49
C GLU A 95 -0.08 8.83 12.74
N LYS A 96 -0.55 8.13 11.70
CA LYS A 96 -1.79 7.35 11.75
C LYS A 96 -1.66 6.06 10.96
N THR A 97 -2.31 5.01 11.48
CA THR A 97 -2.58 3.79 10.73
C THR A 97 -4.06 3.75 10.38
N HIS A 98 -4.36 3.56 9.10
CA HIS A 98 -5.70 3.40 8.57
C HIS A 98 -5.93 1.93 8.23
N TRP A 99 -6.93 1.31 8.85
CA TRP A 99 -7.35 -0.05 8.52
C TRP A 99 -8.65 -0.01 7.73
N PHE A 100 -8.69 -0.74 6.62
CA PHE A 100 -9.83 -0.82 5.73
C PHE A 100 -10.29 -2.28 5.65
N SER A 101 -11.59 -2.51 5.70
CA SER A 101 -12.18 -3.84 5.60
C SER A 101 -13.52 -3.77 4.87
N ARG A 102 -13.79 -4.77 4.04
CA ARG A 102 -15.10 -4.99 3.42
C ARG A 102 -16.06 -5.81 4.28
N ARG A 103 -15.55 -6.47 5.32
CA ARG A 103 -16.39 -7.19 6.27
C ARG A 103 -17.10 -6.17 7.15
N GLU A 104 -18.41 -6.35 7.33
CA GLU A 104 -19.13 -5.63 8.37
C GLU A 104 -18.43 -5.87 9.70
N ARG A 105 -18.27 -4.82 10.51
CA ARG A 105 -17.80 -5.01 11.88
C ARG A 105 -18.83 -5.88 12.58
N ALA A 106 -18.44 -7.08 13.01
CA ALA A 106 -19.24 -7.82 13.96
C ALA A 106 -19.47 -6.90 15.17
N ALA A 107 -20.74 -6.70 15.52
CA ALA A 107 -21.17 -5.89 16.65
C ALA A 107 -20.62 -6.43 17.97
#